data_AF-A0AA87U5S0-F1
#
_entry.id   AF-A0AA87U5S0-F1
#
_cell.length_a   1.000
_cell.length_b   1.000
_cell.length_c   1.000
_cell.angle_alpha   90.00
_cell.angle_beta   90.00
_cell.angle_gamma   90.00
#
_symmetry.space_group_name_H-M   'P 1'
#
loop_
_entity.id
_entity.type
_entity.pdbx_description
1 polymer ?
#
loop_
_entity_poly.entity_id
_entity_poly.type
_entity_poly.pdbx_seq_one_letter_code
_entity_poly.pdbx_strand_id
1 'polypeptide(L)'
;MTSILTNNAATAALQTLRGINSNLESTQNAVSSGLRISKASDNAAYWSIATSMKSDDSAIGAVSDALGLGAAKVDTATTAVTSALDIVSQIKSKLVTAMEDSVDKSSVQEEIGQLQAQLKSVAQSASFNGENWVMAASGDSASVVSSFIRGTNGTVSVSTTSYAFDSGATGNVLFG
;
A
#
# COMPACT_ATOMS: atom_id res chain seq x y z
N MET A 1 71.54 1.10 -25.74
CA MET A 1 72.09 0.48 -24.51
C MET A 1 71.03 -0.42 -23.90
N THR A 2 71.18 -1.74 -24.06
CA THR A 2 70.37 -2.75 -23.39
C THR A 2 71.07 -3.11 -22.08
N SER A 3 70.57 -2.57 -20.96
CA SER A 3 71.04 -2.96 -19.63
C SER A 3 70.47 -4.35 -19.28
N ILE A 4 71.33 -5.31 -18.93
CA ILE A 4 70.91 -6.65 -18.47
C ILE A 4 70.17 -6.58 -17.12
N LEU A 5 70.46 -5.55 -16.32
CA LEU A 5 69.90 -5.35 -14.98
C LEU A 5 68.54 -4.66 -14.99
N THR A 6 68.17 -3.96 -16.07
CA THR A 6 66.89 -3.23 -16.16
C THR A 6 66.34 -3.34 -17.57
N ASN A 7 65.45 -4.31 -17.77
CA ASN A 7 64.81 -4.54 -19.05
C ASN A 7 63.62 -3.58 -19.23
N ASN A 8 63.91 -2.39 -19.77
CA ASN A 8 62.93 -1.34 -19.96
C ASN A 8 61.75 -1.75 -20.86
N ALA A 9 61.98 -2.66 -21.83
CA ALA A 9 60.91 -3.20 -22.67
C ALA A 9 59.96 -4.11 -21.88
N ALA A 10 60.49 -4.93 -20.97
CA ALA A 10 59.67 -5.74 -20.07
C ALA A 10 58.91 -4.88 -19.05
N THR A 11 59.50 -3.79 -18.56
CA THR A 11 58.79 -2.85 -17.66
C THR A 11 57.65 -2.12 -18.37
N ALA A 12 57.86 -1.69 -19.61
CA ALA A 12 56.81 -1.10 -20.44
C ALA A 12 55.66 -2.09 -20.73
N ALA A 13 56.00 -3.34 -21.08
CA ALA A 13 55.02 -4.41 -21.27
C ALA A 13 54.26 -4.76 -19.98
N LEU A 14 54.91 -4.71 -18.82
CA LEU A 14 54.26 -4.92 -17.53
C LEU A 14 53.30 -3.77 -17.19
N GLN A 15 53.64 -2.54 -17.53
CA GLN A 15 52.77 -1.38 -17.32
C GLN A 15 51.53 -1.44 -18.20
N THR A 16 51.66 -1.83 -19.48
CA THR A 16 50.51 -2.05 -20.36
C THR A 16 49.65 -3.22 -19.88
N LEU A 17 50.26 -4.33 -19.45
CA LEU A 17 49.53 -5.48 -18.91
C LEU A 17 48.74 -5.12 -17.63
N ARG A 18 49.34 -4.33 -16.73
CA ARG A 18 48.63 -3.81 -15.54
C ARG A 18 47.44 -2.93 -15.91
N GLY A 19 47.59 -2.09 -16.94
CA GLY A 19 46.49 -1.27 -17.47
C GLY A 19 45.36 -2.13 -18.05
N ILE A 20 45.69 -3.14 -18.87
CA ILE A 20 44.70 -4.07 -19.44
C ILE A 20 43.98 -4.83 -18.32
N ASN A 21 44.70 -5.33 -17.32
CA ASN A 21 44.12 -6.10 -16.24
C ASN A 21 43.15 -5.25 -15.39
N SER A 22 43.51 -4.00 -15.10
CA SER A 22 42.63 -3.06 -14.40
C SER A 22 41.35 -2.74 -15.20
N ASN A 23 41.46 -2.55 -16.52
CA ASN A 23 40.30 -2.33 -17.38
C ASN A 23 39.40 -3.57 -17.47
N LEU A 24 40.00 -4.77 -17.51
CA LEU A 24 39.28 -6.04 -17.51
C LEU A 24 38.48 -6.22 -16.22
N GLU A 25 39.11 -5.95 -15.06
CA GLU A 25 38.45 -6.03 -13.75
C GLU A 25 37.27 -5.05 -13.66
N SER A 26 37.43 -3.82 -14.14
CA SER A 26 36.33 -2.84 -14.20
C SER A 26 35.18 -3.32 -15.09
N THR A 27 35.50 -3.88 -16.26
CA THR A 27 34.49 -4.42 -17.19
C THR A 27 33.78 -5.63 -16.59
N GLN A 28 34.50 -6.54 -15.94
CA GLN A 28 33.91 -7.68 -15.24
C GLN A 28 32.99 -7.23 -14.11
N ASN A 29 33.37 -6.21 -13.34
CA ASN A 29 32.52 -5.64 -12.29
C ASN A 29 31.22 -5.02 -12.86
N ALA A 30 31.31 -4.31 -13.97
CA ALA A 30 30.13 -3.76 -14.66
C ALA A 30 29.21 -4.87 -15.20
N VAL A 31 29.79 -5.93 -15.79
CA VAL A 31 29.04 -7.09 -16.29
C VAL A 31 28.40 -7.87 -15.13
N SER A 32 29.13 -8.11 -14.05
CA SER A 32 28.64 -8.86 -12.90
C SER A 32 27.56 -8.12 -12.11
N SER A 33 27.66 -6.79 -12.01
CA SER A 33 26.66 -5.97 -11.32
C SER A 33 25.50 -5.55 -12.22
N GLY A 34 25.67 -5.60 -13.54
CA GLY A 34 24.76 -5.01 -14.52
C GLY A 34 24.70 -3.48 -14.48
N LEU A 35 25.54 -2.82 -13.66
CA LEU A 35 25.53 -1.38 -13.47
C LEU A 35 26.69 -0.75 -14.23
N ARG A 36 26.37 0.20 -15.11
CA ARG A 36 27.38 1.04 -15.78
C ARG A 36 28.13 1.94 -14.80
N ILE A 37 27.47 2.38 -13.71
CA ILE A 37 28.01 3.25 -12.67
C ILE A 37 27.69 2.57 -11.34
N SER A 38 28.69 1.94 -10.73
CA SER A 38 28.50 1.17 -9.50
C SER A 38 28.90 2.00 -8.26
N LYS A 39 29.96 2.81 -8.37
CA LYS A 39 30.49 3.61 -7.28
C LYS A 39 30.31 5.11 -7.54
N ALA A 40 30.17 5.87 -6.46
CA ALA A 40 30.15 7.34 -6.52
C ALA A 40 31.44 7.92 -7.13
N SER A 41 32.56 7.20 -7.03
CA SER A 41 33.84 7.58 -7.65
C SER A 41 33.81 7.55 -9.18
N ASP A 42 32.95 6.73 -9.79
CA ASP A 42 32.91 6.55 -11.25
C ASP A 42 32.16 7.72 -11.90
N ASN A 43 31.06 8.14 -11.27
CA ASN A 43 30.35 9.37 -11.60
C ASN A 43 29.41 9.79 -10.45
N ALA A 44 29.86 10.73 -9.62
CA ALA A 44 29.11 11.13 -8.43
C ALA A 44 27.71 11.68 -8.74
N ALA A 45 27.54 12.43 -9.83
CA ALA A 45 26.26 13.03 -10.20
C ALA A 45 25.25 11.96 -10.62
N TYR A 46 25.61 11.10 -11.57
CA TYR A 46 24.71 10.03 -12.02
C TYR A 46 24.46 8.98 -10.94
N TRP A 47 25.46 8.67 -10.12
CA TRP A 47 25.30 7.75 -9.00
C TRP A 47 24.32 8.31 -7.96
N SER A 48 24.40 9.60 -7.63
CA SER A 48 23.49 10.26 -6.69
C SER A 48 22.05 10.27 -7.20
N ILE A 49 21.84 10.61 -8.48
CA ILE A 49 20.51 10.57 -9.12
C ILE A 49 19.96 9.14 -9.14
N ALA A 50 20.75 8.17 -9.58
CA ALA A 50 20.33 6.77 -9.66
C ALA A 50 20.01 6.18 -8.27
N THR A 51 20.78 6.56 -7.24
CA THR A 51 20.53 6.15 -5.85
C THR A 51 19.24 6.76 -5.32
N SER A 52 18.99 8.06 -5.59
CA SER A 52 17.72 8.70 -5.24
C SER A 52 16.54 8.01 -5.91
N MET A 53 16.64 7.72 -7.22
CA MET A 53 15.58 7.03 -7.96
C MET A 53 15.33 5.62 -7.42
N LYS A 54 16.38 4.88 -7.03
CA LYS A 54 16.25 3.55 -6.40
C LYS A 54 15.57 3.61 -5.03
N SER A 55 15.87 4.65 -4.26
CA SER A 55 15.18 4.93 -2.99
C SER A 55 13.72 5.27 -3.22
N ASP A 56 13.40 6.04 -4.26
CA ASP A 56 12.02 6.37 -4.63
C ASP A 56 11.23 5.14 -5.05
N ASP A 57 11.81 4.30 -5.89
CA ASP A 57 11.21 3.04 -6.33
C ASP A 57 10.83 2.15 -5.13
N SER A 58 11.74 2.02 -4.17
CA SER A 58 11.49 1.27 -2.92
C SER A 58 10.35 1.88 -2.09
N ALA A 59 10.30 3.21 -2.01
CA ALA A 59 9.24 3.92 -1.28
C ALA A 59 7.88 3.84 -1.99
N ILE A 60 7.86 3.90 -3.31
CA ILE A 60 6.65 3.71 -4.13
C ILE A 60 6.14 2.28 -3.98
N GLY A 61 7.04 1.28 -3.93
CA GLY A 61 6.67 -0.11 -3.63
C GLY A 61 5.94 -0.23 -2.29
N ALA A 62 6.49 0.37 -1.22
CA ALA A 62 5.84 0.39 0.09
C ALA A 62 4.49 1.13 0.08
N VAL A 63 4.36 2.21 -0.69
CA VAL A 63 3.08 2.93 -0.88
C VAL A 63 2.07 2.09 -1.66
N SER A 64 2.51 1.31 -2.65
CA SER A 64 1.66 0.38 -3.37
C SER A 64 1.11 -0.71 -2.46
N ASP A 65 1.94 -1.27 -1.57
CA ASP A 65 1.50 -2.25 -0.58
C ASP A 65 0.50 -1.64 0.41
N ALA A 66 0.76 -0.42 0.88
CA ALA A 66 -0.15 0.31 1.75
C ALA A 66 -1.50 0.66 1.07
N LEU A 67 -1.48 1.00 -0.22
CA LEU A 67 -2.67 1.21 -1.04
C LEU A 67 -3.47 -0.09 -1.19
N GLY A 68 -2.80 -1.22 -1.42
CA GLY A 68 -3.44 -2.54 -1.47
C GLY A 68 -4.13 -2.89 -0.15
N LEU A 69 -3.49 -2.60 0.99
CA LEU A 69 -4.09 -2.78 2.30
C LEU A 69 -5.29 -1.85 2.51
N GLY A 70 -5.19 -0.60 2.06
CA GLY A 70 -6.29 0.37 2.08
C GLY A 70 -7.49 -0.07 1.25
N ALA A 71 -7.25 -0.59 0.05
CA ALA A 71 -8.29 -1.14 -0.82
C ALA A 71 -9.01 -2.31 -0.13
N ALA A 72 -8.27 -3.26 0.46
CA ALA A 72 -8.86 -4.39 1.18
C ALA A 72 -9.73 -3.94 2.38
N LYS A 73 -9.33 -2.89 3.10
CA LYS A 73 -10.15 -2.28 4.16
C LYS A 73 -11.47 -1.74 3.60
N VAL A 74 -11.41 -0.95 2.53
CA VAL A 74 -12.59 -0.36 1.87
C VAL A 74 -13.52 -1.44 1.30
N ASP A 75 -12.96 -2.48 0.69
CA ASP A 75 -13.73 -3.60 0.12
C ASP A 75 -14.46 -4.39 1.21
N THR A 76 -13.81 -4.60 2.35
CA THR A 76 -14.44 -5.25 3.52
C THR A 76 -15.63 -4.43 4.02
N ALA A 77 -15.45 -3.10 4.16
CA ALA A 77 -16.52 -2.20 4.57
C ALA A 77 -17.67 -2.18 3.55
N THR A 78 -17.36 -2.12 2.26
CA THR A 78 -18.35 -2.09 1.17
C THR A 78 -19.17 -3.39 1.12
N THR A 79 -18.50 -4.54 1.29
CA THR A 79 -19.17 -5.84 1.35
C THR A 79 -20.13 -5.92 2.53
N ALA A 80 -19.70 -5.47 3.70
CA ALA A 80 -20.53 -5.44 4.90
C ALA A 80 -21.75 -4.52 4.76
N VAL A 81 -21.58 -3.33 4.16
CA VAL A 81 -22.71 -2.42 3.87
C VAL A 81 -23.67 -3.05 2.86
N THR A 82 -23.16 -3.75 1.85
CA THR A 82 -24.01 -4.45 0.87
C THR A 82 -24.84 -5.55 1.52
N SER A 83 -24.22 -6.39 2.36
CA SER A 83 -24.95 -7.40 3.15
C SER A 83 -25.95 -6.78 4.13
N ALA A 84 -25.61 -5.63 4.71
CA ALA A 84 -26.53 -4.88 5.56
C ALA A 84 -27.76 -4.38 4.79
N LEU A 85 -27.59 -3.88 3.56
CA LEU A 85 -28.70 -3.47 2.70
C LEU A 85 -29.64 -4.64 2.38
N ASP A 86 -29.12 -5.83 2.11
CA ASP A 86 -29.94 -7.03 1.87
C ASP A 86 -30.77 -7.42 3.09
N ILE A 87 -30.19 -7.35 4.29
CA ILE A 87 -30.91 -7.62 5.54
C ILE A 87 -31.99 -6.56 5.79
N VAL A 88 -31.69 -5.28 5.57
CA VAL A 88 -32.67 -4.19 5.71
C VAL A 88 -33.83 -4.33 4.70
N SER A 89 -33.53 -4.78 3.47
CA SER A 89 -34.56 -5.09 2.47
C SER A 89 -35.48 -6.22 2.94
N GLN A 90 -34.92 -7.27 3.56
CA GLN A 90 -35.71 -8.35 4.17
C GLN A 90 -36.58 -7.84 5.34
N ILE A 91 -36.03 -7.00 6.22
CA ILE A 91 -36.80 -6.35 7.29
C ILE A 91 -37.97 -5.56 6.71
N LYS A 92 -37.74 -4.76 5.66
CA LYS A 92 -38.80 -4.00 4.98
C LYS A 92 -39.89 -4.91 4.41
N SER A 93 -39.51 -6.01 3.76
CA SER A 93 -40.46 -6.99 3.23
C SER A 93 -41.32 -7.60 4.34
N LYS A 94 -40.70 -8.03 5.45
CA LYS A 94 -41.41 -8.55 6.62
C LYS A 94 -42.34 -7.53 7.25
N LEU A 95 -41.93 -6.26 7.29
CA LEU A 95 -42.73 -5.17 7.84
C LEU A 95 -43.96 -4.85 6.97
N VAL A 96 -43.85 -4.97 5.64
CA VAL A 96 -45.00 -4.88 4.74
C VAL A 96 -45.96 -6.05 4.97
N THR A 97 -45.45 -7.27 5.14
CA THR A 97 -46.29 -8.44 5.47
C THR A 97 -47.02 -8.26 6.80
N ALA A 98 -46.42 -7.57 7.78
CA ALA A 98 -47.06 -7.25 9.06
C ALA A 98 -48.21 -6.22 8.96
N MET A 99 -48.31 -5.49 7.83
CA MET A 99 -49.44 -4.57 7.58
C MET A 99 -50.72 -5.31 7.18
N GLU A 100 -50.62 -6.58 6.77
CA GLU A 100 -51.78 -7.40 6.51
C GLU A 100 -52.43 -7.84 7.84
N ASP A 101 -53.74 -7.60 7.98
CA ASP A 101 -54.41 -7.73 9.28
C ASP A 101 -54.61 -9.20 9.71
N SER A 102 -54.49 -10.13 8.75
CA SER A 102 -54.59 -11.58 8.99
C SER A 102 -53.28 -12.23 9.47
N VAL A 103 -52.19 -11.46 9.59
CA VAL A 103 -50.85 -11.99 9.96
C VAL A 103 -50.59 -11.84 11.45
N ASP A 104 -49.94 -12.84 12.04
CA ASP A 104 -49.48 -12.79 13.43
C ASP A 104 -48.30 -11.81 13.59
N LYS A 105 -48.62 -10.60 14.05
CA LYS A 105 -47.68 -9.50 14.28
C LYS A 105 -46.61 -9.86 15.32
N SER A 106 -46.87 -10.79 16.25
CA SER A 106 -45.89 -11.23 17.25
C SER A 106 -44.76 -12.04 16.62
N SER A 107 -45.11 -13.03 15.81
CA SER A 107 -44.15 -13.88 15.10
C SER A 107 -43.29 -13.07 14.11
N VAL A 108 -43.89 -12.11 13.40
CA VAL A 108 -43.13 -11.23 12.49
C VAL A 108 -42.18 -10.29 13.25
N GLN A 109 -42.59 -9.79 14.42
CA GLN A 109 -41.71 -8.98 15.26
C GLN A 109 -40.49 -9.76 15.76
N GLU A 110 -40.65 -11.05 16.08
CA GLU A 110 -39.54 -11.92 16.48
C GLU A 110 -38.55 -12.15 15.33
N GLU A 111 -39.05 -12.41 14.11
CA GLU A 111 -38.20 -12.50 12.91
C GLU A 111 -37.46 -11.20 12.61
N ILE A 112 -38.12 -10.04 12.75
CA ILE A 112 -37.47 -8.73 12.60
C ILE A 112 -36.36 -8.56 13.66
N GLY A 113 -36.60 -8.99 14.90
CA GLY A 113 -35.58 -8.98 15.96
C GLY A 113 -34.37 -9.85 15.61
N GLN A 114 -34.58 -11.02 15.03
CA GLN A 114 -33.48 -11.89 14.56
C GLN A 114 -32.71 -11.24 13.40
N LEU A 115 -33.40 -10.63 12.43
CA LEU A 115 -32.75 -9.91 11.33
C LEU A 115 -31.94 -8.71 11.83
N GLN A 116 -32.42 -7.99 12.84
CA GLN A 116 -31.66 -6.91 13.49
C GLN A 116 -30.41 -7.44 14.21
N ALA A 117 -30.51 -8.58 14.89
CA ALA A 117 -29.36 -9.22 15.53
C ALA A 117 -28.33 -9.69 14.48
N GLN A 118 -28.80 -10.24 13.36
CA GLN A 118 -27.95 -10.64 12.23
C GLN A 118 -27.25 -9.42 11.61
N LEU A 119 -27.97 -8.31 11.41
CA LEU A 119 -27.40 -7.05 10.92
C LEU A 119 -26.27 -6.55 11.82
N LYS A 120 -26.48 -6.59 13.14
CA LYS A 120 -25.46 -6.22 14.13
C LYS A 120 -24.26 -7.16 14.08
N SER A 121 -24.49 -8.46 13.91
CA SER A 121 -23.42 -9.46 13.78
C SER A 121 -22.57 -9.25 12.52
N VAL A 122 -23.19 -8.95 11.38
CA VAL A 122 -22.50 -8.63 10.12
C VAL A 122 -21.65 -7.37 10.30
N ALA A 123 -22.21 -6.32 10.90
CA ALA A 123 -21.46 -5.11 11.17
C ALA A 123 -20.29 -5.35 12.11
N GLN A 124 -20.44 -6.15 13.17
CA GLN A 124 -19.33 -6.50 14.08
C GLN A 124 -18.24 -7.34 13.41
N SER A 125 -18.63 -8.22 12.50
CA SER A 125 -17.71 -9.12 11.77
C SER A 125 -16.93 -8.42 10.66
N ALA A 126 -17.35 -7.21 10.26
CA ALA A 126 -16.69 -6.38 9.25
C ALA A 126 -15.40 -5.71 9.77
N SER A 127 -14.53 -6.48 10.43
CA SER A 127 -13.24 -6.02 10.94
C SER A 127 -12.12 -6.43 9.98
N PHE A 128 -11.25 -5.48 9.65
CA PHE A 128 -10.03 -5.73 8.90
C PHE A 128 -8.84 -5.16 9.67
N ASN A 129 -7.89 -6.04 10.02
CA ASN A 129 -6.69 -5.70 10.78
C ASN A 129 -6.98 -4.98 12.12
N GLY A 130 -8.06 -5.38 12.80
CA GLY A 130 -8.47 -4.82 14.09
C GLY A 130 -9.29 -3.52 14.03
N GLU A 131 -9.45 -2.93 12.84
CA GLU A 131 -10.31 -1.78 12.62
C GLU A 131 -11.64 -2.21 12.00
N ASN A 132 -12.74 -1.59 12.44
CA ASN A 132 -14.06 -1.79 11.86
C ASN A 132 -14.63 -0.43 11.44
N TRP A 133 -14.70 -0.20 10.14
CA TRP A 133 -15.13 1.09 9.59
C TRP A 133 -16.66 1.23 9.51
N VAL A 134 -17.39 0.14 9.71
CA VAL A 134 -18.86 0.09 9.66
C VAL A 134 -19.47 0.38 11.04
N MET A 135 -18.71 0.11 12.10
CA MET A 135 -19.08 0.29 13.52
C MET A 135 -18.18 1.32 14.24
N ALA A 136 -17.56 2.24 13.49
CA ALA A 136 -16.66 3.23 14.07
C ALA A 136 -17.43 4.30 14.87
N ALA A 137 -16.86 4.73 16.00
CA ALA A 137 -17.45 5.76 16.83
C ALA A 137 -17.41 7.13 16.14
N SER A 138 -18.41 7.98 16.40
CA SER A 138 -18.47 9.33 15.84
C SER A 138 -17.23 10.13 16.22
N GLY A 139 -16.55 10.70 15.22
CA GLY A 139 -15.33 11.50 15.42
C GLY A 139 -14.02 10.74 15.31
N ASP A 140 -14.04 9.41 15.15
CA ASP A 140 -12.86 8.68 14.69
C ASP A 140 -12.60 8.98 13.20
N SER A 141 -11.33 8.88 12.80
CA SER A 141 -10.92 9.04 11.41
C SER A 141 -10.07 7.86 10.96
N ALA A 142 -10.43 7.23 9.86
CA ALA A 142 -9.56 6.27 9.19
C ALA A 142 -8.74 6.98 8.10
N SER A 143 -7.47 6.64 7.97
CA SER A 143 -6.61 7.18 6.92
C SER A 143 -6.15 6.08 5.98
N VAL A 144 -6.27 6.33 4.67
CA VAL A 144 -5.66 5.50 3.63
C VAL A 144 -4.48 6.25 3.04
N VAL A 145 -3.35 5.57 2.88
CA VAL A 145 -2.21 6.13 2.14
C VAL A 145 -2.65 6.40 0.71
N SER A 146 -2.46 7.63 0.21
CA SER A 146 -2.98 8.05 -1.09
C SER A 146 -1.88 8.29 -2.12
N SER A 147 -0.71 8.78 -1.70
CA SER A 147 0.38 9.09 -2.64
C SER A 147 1.74 9.26 -1.98
N PHE A 148 2.78 8.98 -2.75
CA PHE A 148 4.16 9.39 -2.46
C PHE A 148 4.46 10.71 -3.18
N ILE A 149 5.00 11.70 -2.45
CA ILE A 149 5.35 13.01 -3.02
C ILE A 149 6.84 13.29 -2.73
N ARG A 150 7.59 13.51 -3.81
CA ARG A 150 8.94 14.11 -3.74
C ARG A 150 8.85 15.57 -4.18
N GLY A 151 9.03 16.47 -3.23
CA GLY A 151 9.05 17.92 -3.49
C GLY A 151 10.35 18.34 -4.17
N THR A 152 10.30 19.48 -4.87
CA THR A 152 11.45 20.09 -5.58
C THR A 152 12.62 20.44 -4.67
N ASN A 153 12.37 20.55 -3.35
CA ASN A 153 13.36 20.86 -2.33
C ASN A 153 14.03 19.59 -1.73
N GLY A 154 13.77 18.40 -2.30
CA GLY A 154 14.29 17.13 -1.80
C GLY A 154 13.51 16.54 -0.62
N THR A 155 12.45 17.20 -0.16
CA THR A 155 11.53 16.68 0.86
C THR A 155 10.73 15.51 0.30
N VAL A 156 10.69 14.42 1.06
CA VAL A 156 9.90 13.23 0.75
C VAL A 156 8.78 13.13 1.77
N SER A 157 7.55 12.93 1.31
CA SER A 157 6.38 12.79 2.17
C SER A 157 5.39 11.79 1.60
N VAL A 158 4.69 11.09 2.50
CA VAL A 158 3.54 10.26 2.16
C VAL A 158 2.27 11.04 2.49
N SER A 159 1.39 11.21 1.51
CA SER A 159 0.07 11.78 1.73
C SER A 159 -0.91 10.68 2.10
N THR A 160 -1.83 11.00 3.00
CA THR A 160 -2.93 10.14 3.40
C THR A 160 -4.25 10.87 3.17
N THR A 161 -5.23 10.18 2.61
CA THR A 161 -6.61 10.65 2.57
C THR A 161 -7.31 10.20 3.85
N SER A 162 -7.76 11.15 4.66
CA SER A 162 -8.55 10.86 5.86
C SER A 162 -10.04 10.79 5.53
N TYR A 163 -10.70 9.75 6.04
CA TYR A 163 -12.14 9.62 6.06
C TYR A 163 -12.61 9.85 7.49
N ALA A 164 -13.46 10.86 7.69
CA ALA A 164 -14.10 11.11 8.97
C ALA A 164 -15.36 10.24 9.08
N PHE A 165 -15.52 9.56 10.22
CA PHE A 165 -16.73 8.80 10.51
C PHE A 165 -17.78 9.72 11.15
N ASP A 166 -18.93 9.84 10.49
CA ASP A 166 -20.09 10.59 10.96
C ASP A 166 -21.23 9.62 11.26
N SER A 167 -21.72 9.65 12.51
CA SER A 167 -22.83 8.85 13.03
C SER A 167 -24.20 9.53 12.92
N GLY A 168 -24.27 10.73 12.31
CA GLY A 168 -25.52 11.44 12.11
C GLY A 168 -26.56 10.67 11.27
N ALA A 169 -27.79 11.19 11.18
CA ALA A 169 -28.86 10.54 10.41
C ALA A 169 -28.60 10.42 8.89
N THR A 170 -27.61 11.16 8.38
CA THR A 170 -27.06 11.07 7.01
C THR A 170 -25.60 10.60 7.00
N GLY A 171 -25.16 10.02 8.11
CA GLY A 171 -23.80 9.61 8.39
C GLY A 171 -23.35 8.42 7.55
N ASN A 172 -22.04 8.19 7.53
CA ASN A 172 -21.39 7.15 6.72
C ASN A 172 -21.09 5.86 7.51
N VAL A 173 -21.42 5.81 8.81
CA VAL A 173 -21.34 4.58 9.62
C VAL A 173 -22.71 3.95 9.80
N LEU A 174 -22.74 2.62 9.82
CA LEU A 174 -23.98 1.84 9.88
C LEU A 174 -24.47 1.70 11.33
N PHE A 175 -23.53 1.72 12.27
CA PHE A 175 -23.80 1.75 13.71
C PHE A 175 -22.74 2.61 14.41
N GLY A 176 -23.11 3.79 14.89
CA GLY A 176 -22.25 4.71 15.63
C GLY A 176 -23.08 5.62 16.52
#